data_AF-A0A2D6MA75-F1
#
_entry.id   AF-A0A2D6MA75-F1
#
_cell.length_a   1.000
_cell.length_b   1.000
_cell.length_c   1.000
_cell.angle_alpha   90.00
_cell.angle_beta   90.00
_cell.angle_gamma   90.00
#
_symmetry.space_group_name_H-M   'P 1'
#
loop_
_entity.id
_entity.type
_entity.pdbx_description
1 polymer ?
#
loop_
_entity_poly.entity_id
_entity_poly.type
_entity_poly.pdbx_seq_one_letter_code
_entity_poly.pdbx_strand_id
1 'polypeptide(L)'
;MAAFKAQIENFAGTIDTEDYTTALDNGIKDVVNRMMKISPESVYQFASSSTNTVGNSYVTVDDTDKVLDVVRLESGVGKNCTELPANLRLMADDSTSLHKATVEYPVFYKYQSKVYVLPSTTTVDNIYVNKVVYGTITNASSGTSAISSFPSGLYPLVVLYASVQVLMEKVAEFTLETDIDLSAIYSSALGVPTAPDFTDPSPSLQDATSTVTKTLSTGTPDYSKPLSSFDTAQFETFLETEEDPELAQVQLGRLNKELGEYQADIQNELNEFNKENAIWTANVQRDMAELQGQVQADVAKMQASTNVDTQAKAQVLQKESQEYAQKVAIFQADWQRVAAEVGAKIQEWTTKYQKDSQQYTWLMERIIHLQQRYEREFQPYANKGEEAA
;
A
#
# COMPACT_ATOMS: atom_id res chain seq x y z
N MET A 1 -16.74 -0.45 -27.44
CA MET A 1 -15.91 -0.03 -26.29
C MET A 1 -15.45 -1.30 -25.59
N ALA A 2 -14.23 -1.36 -25.06
CA ALA A 2 -13.83 -2.50 -24.22
C ALA A 2 -14.71 -2.54 -22.95
N ALA A 3 -14.80 -3.69 -22.28
CA ALA A 3 -15.48 -3.79 -21.00
C ALA A 3 -14.91 -2.77 -19.99
N PHE A 4 -15.73 -2.27 -19.07
CA PHE A 4 -15.23 -1.36 -18.03
C PHE A 4 -14.11 -2.02 -17.21
N LYS A 5 -14.29 -3.29 -16.81
CA LYS A 5 -13.24 -4.07 -16.13
C LYS A 5 -11.92 -4.07 -16.90
N ALA A 6 -11.96 -4.39 -18.20
CA ALA A 6 -10.76 -4.46 -19.04
C ALA A 6 -10.06 -3.09 -19.18
N GLN A 7 -10.83 -1.99 -19.17
CA GLN A 7 -10.23 -0.65 -19.19
C GLN A 7 -9.55 -0.32 -17.86
N ILE A 8 -10.17 -0.66 -16.73
CA ILE A 8 -9.57 -0.47 -15.41
C ILE A 8 -8.30 -1.33 -15.30
N GLU A 9 -8.31 -2.59 -15.76
CA GLU A 9 -7.13 -3.46 -15.77
C GLU A 9 -5.96 -2.89 -16.59
N ASN A 10 -6.25 -2.21 -17.71
CA ASN A 10 -5.22 -1.52 -18.49
C ASN A 10 -4.60 -0.33 -17.71
N PHE A 11 -5.35 0.27 -16.79
CA PHE A 11 -4.86 1.39 -15.99
C PHE A 11 -4.19 0.95 -14.69
N ALA A 12 -4.79 0.00 -13.98
CA ALA A 12 -4.46 -0.41 -12.63
C ALA A 12 -3.73 -1.76 -12.53
N GLY A 13 -3.52 -2.46 -13.66
CA GLY A 13 -3.05 -3.83 -13.69
C GLY A 13 -4.15 -4.84 -13.33
N THR A 14 -3.81 -6.11 -13.21
CA THR A 14 -4.76 -7.19 -12.93
C THR A 14 -5.58 -6.91 -11.66
N ILE A 15 -6.88 -7.21 -11.72
CA ILE A 15 -7.81 -7.09 -10.60
C ILE A 15 -8.38 -8.49 -10.36
N ASP A 16 -8.05 -9.07 -9.21
CA ASP A 16 -8.37 -10.46 -8.88
C ASP A 16 -9.78 -10.61 -8.25
N THR A 17 -10.41 -9.50 -7.87
CA THR A 17 -11.68 -9.39 -7.14
C THR A 17 -12.69 -8.49 -7.86
N GLU A 18 -13.95 -8.48 -7.39
CA GLU A 18 -15.00 -7.57 -7.89
C GLU A 18 -14.94 -6.15 -7.29
N ASP A 19 -13.84 -5.79 -6.61
CA ASP A 19 -13.68 -4.51 -5.87
C ASP A 19 -13.84 -3.27 -6.77
N TYR A 20 -13.59 -3.43 -8.08
CA TYR A 20 -13.81 -2.39 -9.08
C TYR A 20 -15.28 -1.97 -9.25
N THR A 21 -16.26 -2.76 -8.80
CA THR A 21 -17.69 -2.44 -8.93
C THR A 21 -18.11 -1.28 -8.02
N THR A 22 -17.72 -1.33 -6.74
CA THR A 22 -17.90 -0.22 -5.80
C THR A 22 -17.17 1.05 -6.27
N ALA A 23 -15.95 0.88 -6.80
CA ALA A 23 -15.17 1.99 -7.35
C ALA A 23 -15.88 2.66 -8.56
N LEU A 24 -16.50 1.87 -9.44
CA LEU A 24 -17.30 2.39 -10.55
C LEU A 24 -18.58 3.08 -10.05
N ASP A 25 -19.30 2.52 -9.09
CA ASP A 25 -20.51 3.13 -8.51
C ASP A 25 -20.20 4.48 -7.84
N ASN A 26 -19.07 4.56 -7.13
CA ASN A 26 -18.59 5.81 -6.56
C ASN A 26 -18.16 6.80 -7.65
N GLY A 27 -17.52 6.32 -8.73
CA GLY A 27 -17.17 7.15 -9.88
C GLY A 27 -18.40 7.74 -10.59
N ILE A 28 -19.50 7.00 -10.69
CA ILE A 28 -20.77 7.53 -11.23
C ILE A 28 -21.26 8.69 -10.37
N LYS A 29 -21.28 8.52 -9.04
CA LYS A 29 -21.72 9.56 -8.12
C LYS A 29 -20.81 10.79 -8.20
N ASP A 30 -19.50 10.61 -8.21
CA ASP A 30 -18.55 11.73 -8.29
C ASP A 30 -18.71 12.51 -9.60
N VAL A 31 -18.75 11.83 -10.75
CA VAL A 31 -18.93 12.50 -12.05
C VAL A 31 -20.24 13.26 -12.11
N VAL A 32 -21.36 12.66 -11.68
CA VAL A 32 -22.66 13.36 -11.65
C VAL A 32 -22.60 14.58 -10.72
N ASN A 33 -22.03 14.43 -9.52
CA ASN A 33 -21.92 15.52 -8.55
C ASN A 33 -21.03 16.68 -9.03
N ARG A 34 -19.91 16.37 -9.68
CA ARG A 34 -19.02 17.38 -10.29
C ARG A 34 -19.72 18.08 -11.45
N MET A 35 -20.34 17.32 -12.36
CA MET A 35 -21.11 17.88 -13.49
C MET A 35 -22.24 18.81 -13.02
N MET A 36 -22.94 18.46 -11.92
CA MET A 36 -23.96 19.33 -11.33
C MET A 36 -23.42 20.67 -10.83
N LYS A 37 -22.14 20.74 -10.44
CA LYS A 37 -21.49 21.96 -9.96
C LYS A 37 -20.92 22.79 -11.10
N ILE A 38 -20.24 22.14 -12.06
CA ILE A 38 -19.49 22.84 -13.12
C ILE A 38 -20.33 23.15 -14.36
N SER A 39 -21.40 22.39 -14.62
CA SER A 39 -22.24 22.51 -15.82
C SER A 39 -23.71 22.19 -15.48
N PRO A 40 -24.41 23.07 -14.72
CA PRO A 40 -25.77 22.84 -14.23
C PRO A 40 -26.80 22.58 -15.35
N GLU A 41 -26.58 23.09 -16.55
CA GLU A 41 -27.45 22.90 -17.72
C GLU A 41 -27.40 21.47 -18.26
N SER A 42 -26.27 20.79 -18.10
CA SER A 42 -26.08 19.40 -18.55
C SER A 42 -26.76 18.37 -17.65
N VAL A 43 -27.30 18.80 -16.51
CA VAL A 43 -27.85 17.92 -15.47
C VAL A 43 -29.04 17.10 -15.97
N TYR A 44 -29.80 17.61 -16.93
CA TYR A 44 -30.89 16.87 -17.58
C TYR A 44 -30.42 15.60 -18.31
N GLN A 45 -29.14 15.50 -18.66
CA GLN A 45 -28.59 14.30 -19.30
C GLN A 45 -28.49 13.10 -18.35
N PHE A 46 -28.56 13.35 -17.04
CA PHE A 46 -28.56 12.32 -15.99
C PHE A 46 -29.97 12.07 -15.43
N ALA A 47 -31.00 12.62 -16.08
CA ALA A 47 -32.36 12.57 -15.58
C ALA A 47 -33.06 11.24 -15.89
N SER A 48 -33.91 10.82 -14.96
CA SER A 48 -34.91 9.79 -15.19
C SER A 48 -36.26 10.24 -14.64
N SER A 49 -37.34 9.75 -15.22
CA SER A 49 -38.70 10.06 -14.79
C SER A 49 -39.21 9.00 -13.82
N SER A 50 -39.82 9.44 -12.73
CA SER A 50 -40.62 8.59 -11.84
C SER A 50 -42.08 9.00 -11.91
N THR A 51 -42.99 8.03 -11.90
CA THR A 51 -44.43 8.28 -12.00
C THR A 51 -45.20 7.86 -10.78
N ASN A 52 -46.42 8.39 -10.63
CA ASN A 52 -47.31 8.01 -9.55
C ASN A 52 -48.03 6.69 -9.86
N THR A 53 -48.19 5.87 -8.83
CA THR A 53 -48.91 4.59 -8.89
C THR A 53 -50.39 4.77 -8.56
N VAL A 54 -51.21 3.76 -8.88
CA VAL A 54 -52.67 3.78 -8.67
C VAL A 54 -52.99 4.15 -7.23
N GLY A 55 -53.83 5.16 -7.03
CA GLY A 55 -54.32 5.56 -5.71
C GLY A 55 -53.42 6.53 -4.95
N ASN A 56 -52.26 6.90 -5.51
CA ASN A 56 -51.38 7.92 -4.93
C ASN A 56 -51.43 9.22 -5.73
N SER A 57 -51.52 10.35 -5.02
CA SER A 57 -51.38 11.71 -5.59
C SER A 57 -49.98 12.29 -5.45
N TYR A 58 -48.99 11.40 -5.38
CA TYR A 58 -47.60 11.74 -5.18
C TYR A 58 -46.69 10.73 -5.86
N VAL A 59 -45.43 11.14 -6.01
CA VAL A 59 -44.31 10.28 -6.40
C VAL A 59 -43.31 10.26 -5.25
N THR A 60 -42.84 9.07 -4.87
CA THR A 60 -41.78 8.93 -3.86
C THR A 60 -40.44 9.34 -4.48
N VAL A 61 -39.67 10.15 -3.74
CA VAL A 61 -38.32 10.57 -4.11
C VAL A 61 -37.42 10.34 -2.91
N ASP A 62 -36.17 9.95 -3.14
CA ASP A 62 -35.21 9.83 -2.06
C ASP A 62 -34.74 11.22 -1.63
N ASP A 63 -34.35 11.39 -0.37
CA ASP A 63 -33.92 12.70 0.16
C ASP A 63 -32.66 13.24 -0.56
N THR A 64 -31.92 12.37 -1.25
CA THR A 64 -30.76 12.71 -2.07
C THR A 64 -31.11 13.06 -3.52
N ASP A 65 -32.35 12.86 -3.96
CA ASP A 65 -32.76 13.10 -5.34
C ASP A 65 -32.87 14.60 -5.63
N LYS A 66 -32.13 15.06 -6.65
CA LYS A 66 -32.31 16.40 -7.21
C LYS A 66 -33.46 16.37 -8.22
N VAL A 67 -34.64 16.82 -7.79
CA VAL A 67 -35.79 17.05 -8.69
C VAL A 67 -35.49 18.22 -9.62
N LEU A 68 -35.64 18.00 -10.93
CA LEU A 68 -35.40 18.98 -11.98
C LEU A 68 -36.69 19.67 -12.40
N ASP A 69 -37.71 18.89 -12.72
CA ASP A 69 -39.04 19.39 -13.06
C ASP A 69 -40.11 18.34 -12.74
N VAL A 70 -41.35 18.82 -12.66
CA VAL A 70 -42.51 17.98 -12.40
C VAL A 70 -43.56 18.32 -13.45
N VAL A 71 -44.13 17.31 -14.09
CA VAL A 71 -45.18 17.47 -15.10
C VAL A 71 -46.45 16.77 -14.63
N ARG A 72 -47.57 17.46 -14.72
CA ARG A 72 -48.91 16.90 -14.51
C ARG A 72 -49.58 16.66 -15.85
N LEU A 73 -50.10 15.46 -16.09
CA LEU A 73 -50.93 15.17 -17.25
C LEU A 73 -52.42 15.28 -16.90
N GLU A 74 -53.16 15.92 -17.80
CA GLU A 74 -54.62 15.88 -17.83
C GLU A 74 -55.06 15.50 -19.24
N SER A 75 -55.89 14.46 -19.38
CA SER A 75 -56.38 13.99 -20.68
C SER A 75 -55.27 13.78 -21.73
N GLY A 76 -54.08 13.34 -21.29
CA GLY A 76 -52.91 13.12 -22.15
C GLY A 76 -52.09 14.37 -22.47
N VAL A 77 -52.45 15.55 -21.95
CA VAL A 77 -51.69 16.80 -22.14
C VAL A 77 -50.87 17.09 -20.88
N GLY A 78 -49.55 17.15 -21.02
CA GLY A 78 -48.62 17.49 -19.95
C GLY A 78 -48.50 19.00 -19.72
N LYS A 79 -48.49 19.42 -18.46
CA LYS A 79 -48.25 20.79 -18.01
C LYS A 79 -47.15 20.80 -16.95
N ASN A 80 -46.15 21.66 -17.12
CA ASN A 80 -45.09 21.83 -16.12
C ASN A 80 -45.67 22.45 -14.86
N CYS A 81 -45.33 21.85 -13.71
CA CYS A 81 -45.73 22.31 -12.40
C CYS A 81 -44.73 23.35 -11.87
N THR A 82 -45.24 24.39 -11.22
CA THR A 82 -44.39 25.35 -10.50
C THR A 82 -44.10 24.86 -9.08
N GLU A 83 -42.86 25.00 -8.60
CA GLU A 83 -42.52 24.61 -7.23
C GLU A 83 -43.19 25.55 -6.21
N LEU A 84 -43.84 24.96 -5.22
CA LEU A 84 -44.51 25.63 -4.12
C LEU A 84 -43.88 25.21 -2.78
N PRO A 85 -43.51 26.15 -1.91
CA PRO A 85 -43.11 25.84 -0.54
C PRO A 85 -44.17 25.02 0.20
N ALA A 86 -43.74 23.97 0.91
CA ALA A 86 -44.65 23.01 1.53
C ALA A 86 -45.60 23.62 2.59
N ASN A 87 -45.27 24.77 3.18
CA ASN A 87 -46.12 25.49 4.12
C ASN A 87 -47.36 26.11 3.44
N LEU A 88 -47.31 26.38 2.14
CA LEU A 88 -48.43 26.93 1.36
C LEU A 88 -49.35 25.85 0.77
N ARG A 89 -49.04 24.56 0.95
CA ARG A 89 -49.76 23.44 0.33
C ARG A 89 -51.27 23.45 0.57
N LEU A 90 -51.70 23.81 1.79
CA LEU A 90 -53.12 23.84 2.15
C LEU A 90 -53.84 25.00 1.44
N MET A 91 -53.17 26.15 1.32
CA MET A 91 -53.71 27.31 0.60
C MET A 91 -53.78 27.07 -0.90
N ALA A 92 -52.88 26.28 -1.47
CA ALA A 92 -52.92 25.94 -2.89
C ALA A 92 -54.00 24.91 -3.25
N ASP A 93 -54.52 24.17 -2.25
CA ASP A 93 -55.63 23.23 -2.44
C ASP A 93 -57.01 23.84 -2.12
N ASP A 94 -57.07 24.90 -1.34
CA ASP A 94 -58.31 25.64 -1.04
C ASP A 94 -58.89 26.32 -2.29
N SER A 95 -60.12 25.97 -2.66
CA SER A 95 -60.82 26.49 -3.85
C SER A 95 -61.10 28.01 -3.79
N THR A 96 -61.02 28.63 -2.61
CA THR A 96 -61.26 30.06 -2.41
C THR A 96 -59.99 30.90 -2.31
N SER A 97 -58.83 30.24 -2.28
CA SER A 97 -57.54 30.89 -2.11
C SER A 97 -57.03 31.52 -3.41
N LEU A 98 -56.35 32.67 -3.29
CA LEU A 98 -55.62 33.28 -4.40
C LEU A 98 -54.49 32.39 -4.93
N HIS A 99 -53.96 31.50 -4.09
CA HIS A 99 -52.89 30.56 -4.44
C HIS A 99 -53.41 29.25 -5.05
N LYS A 100 -54.71 29.13 -5.32
CA LYS A 100 -55.32 27.90 -5.82
C LYS A 100 -54.61 27.41 -7.08
N ALA A 101 -54.04 26.21 -6.99
CA ALA A 101 -53.51 25.52 -8.15
C ALA A 101 -54.66 25.11 -9.08
N THR A 102 -54.42 25.21 -10.38
CA THR A 102 -55.40 24.81 -11.40
C THR A 102 -54.79 23.78 -12.33
N VAL A 103 -55.62 23.09 -13.11
CA VAL A 103 -55.13 22.12 -14.09
C VAL A 103 -54.22 22.79 -15.14
N GLU A 104 -54.50 24.06 -15.48
CA GLU A 104 -53.71 24.83 -16.45
C GLU A 104 -52.41 25.37 -15.85
N TYR A 105 -52.43 25.69 -14.55
CA TYR A 105 -51.28 26.16 -13.77
C TYR A 105 -51.07 25.25 -12.55
N PRO A 106 -50.58 24.02 -12.76
CA PRO A 106 -50.37 23.09 -11.66
C PRO A 106 -49.16 23.51 -10.84
N VAL A 107 -49.15 23.10 -9.57
CA VAL A 107 -48.02 23.33 -8.65
C VAL A 107 -47.61 22.01 -8.03
N PHE A 108 -46.36 21.92 -7.60
CA PHE A 108 -45.87 20.77 -6.84
C PHE A 108 -45.20 21.23 -5.55
N TYR A 109 -45.19 20.35 -4.54
CA TYR A 109 -44.46 20.59 -3.30
C TYR A 109 -43.80 19.30 -2.82
N LYS A 110 -42.65 19.44 -2.16
CA LYS A 110 -41.90 18.33 -1.55
C LYS A 110 -42.26 18.23 -0.07
N TYR A 111 -42.68 17.06 0.40
CA TYR A 111 -43.00 16.83 1.81
C TYR A 111 -42.83 15.36 2.16
N GLN A 112 -42.02 15.04 3.18
CA GLN A 112 -41.79 13.66 3.66
C GLN A 112 -41.34 12.69 2.54
N SER A 113 -40.26 13.03 1.83
CA SER A 113 -39.66 12.21 0.74
C SER A 113 -40.64 11.90 -0.40
N LYS A 114 -41.59 12.81 -0.63
CA LYS A 114 -42.62 12.70 -1.67
C LYS A 114 -42.81 14.03 -2.38
N VAL A 115 -43.05 13.95 -3.67
CA VAL A 115 -43.47 15.06 -4.52
C VAL A 115 -44.97 14.94 -4.74
N TYR A 116 -45.71 15.89 -4.20
CA TYR A 116 -47.15 16.01 -4.40
C TYR A 116 -47.44 17.04 -5.48
N VAL A 117 -48.51 16.82 -6.25
CA VAL A 117 -48.96 17.73 -7.31
C VAL A 117 -50.39 18.19 -7.03
N LEU A 118 -50.65 19.49 -7.23
CA LEU A 118 -51.96 20.11 -7.12
C LEU A 118 -52.36 20.76 -8.47
N PRO A 119 -53.63 20.68 -8.89
CA PRO A 119 -54.71 19.89 -8.29
C PRO A 119 -54.37 18.39 -8.26
N SER A 120 -54.77 17.71 -7.19
CA SER A 120 -54.43 16.30 -7.00
C SER A 120 -54.98 15.43 -8.13
N THR A 121 -54.24 14.39 -8.47
CA THR A 121 -54.66 13.34 -9.40
C THR A 121 -54.26 12.00 -8.80
N THR A 122 -55.08 10.98 -8.96
CA THR A 122 -54.77 9.59 -8.53
C THR A 122 -54.66 8.64 -9.71
N THR A 123 -54.82 9.17 -10.93
CA THR A 123 -54.62 8.44 -12.18
C THR A 123 -53.14 8.08 -12.31
N VAL A 124 -52.87 6.82 -12.65
CA VAL A 124 -51.51 6.30 -12.89
C VAL A 124 -50.84 7.07 -14.01
N ASP A 125 -49.53 7.29 -13.89
CA ASP A 125 -48.72 7.94 -14.92
C ASP A 125 -49.23 9.33 -15.32
N ASN A 126 -49.92 10.03 -14.41
CA ASN A 126 -50.33 11.43 -14.62
C ASN A 126 -49.45 12.43 -13.87
N ILE A 127 -48.49 11.97 -13.07
CA ILE A 127 -47.45 12.79 -12.45
C ILE A 127 -46.13 12.23 -12.92
N TYR A 128 -45.32 13.05 -13.58
CA TYR A 128 -43.93 12.73 -13.91
C TYR A 128 -43.02 13.63 -13.09
N VAL A 129 -42.13 13.01 -12.31
CA VAL A 129 -41.06 13.72 -11.60
C VAL A 129 -39.77 13.38 -12.31
N ASN A 130 -39.21 14.37 -13.00
CA ASN A 130 -37.90 14.27 -13.62
C ASN A 130 -36.85 14.62 -12.58
N LYS A 131 -35.95 13.69 -12.30
CA LYS A 131 -34.94 13.82 -11.25
C LYS A 131 -33.60 13.28 -11.73
N VAL A 132 -32.51 13.82 -11.18
CA VAL A 132 -31.17 13.27 -11.39
C VAL A 132 -31.09 11.90 -10.73
N VAL A 133 -30.54 10.92 -11.45
CA VAL A 133 -30.33 9.57 -10.93
C VAL A 133 -28.88 9.17 -11.13
N TYR A 134 -28.30 8.51 -10.12
CA TYR A 134 -27.03 7.82 -10.27
C TYR A 134 -27.29 6.51 -11.01
N GLY A 135 -26.77 6.42 -12.23
CA GLY A 135 -26.96 5.27 -13.09
C GLY A 135 -26.46 3.96 -12.49
N THR A 136 -27.07 2.86 -12.92
CA THR A 136 -26.66 1.51 -12.58
C THR A 136 -25.83 0.89 -13.69
N ILE A 137 -24.76 0.21 -13.31
CA ILE A 137 -23.87 -0.46 -14.25
C ILE A 137 -24.53 -1.74 -14.75
N THR A 138 -24.48 -1.98 -16.05
CA THR A 138 -24.89 -3.22 -16.68
C THR A 138 -23.70 -3.82 -17.43
N ASN A 139 -23.45 -5.11 -17.23
CA ASN A 139 -22.39 -5.88 -17.91
C ASN A 139 -20.97 -5.28 -17.80
N ALA A 140 -20.51 -4.94 -16.59
CA ALA A 140 -19.19 -4.32 -16.35
C ALA A 140 -17.99 -5.10 -16.94
N SER A 141 -18.14 -6.42 -17.08
CA SER A 141 -17.11 -7.35 -17.58
C SER A 141 -17.23 -7.72 -19.05
N SER A 142 -18.22 -7.19 -19.79
CA SER A 142 -18.42 -7.51 -21.20
C SER A 142 -18.21 -6.28 -22.10
N GLY A 143 -18.00 -6.49 -23.40
CA GLY A 143 -17.94 -5.39 -24.37
C GLY A 143 -19.24 -4.58 -24.54
N THR A 144 -20.31 -4.95 -23.82
CA THR A 144 -21.60 -4.25 -23.78
C THR A 144 -21.82 -3.48 -22.47
N SER A 145 -20.74 -3.14 -21.76
CA SER A 145 -20.81 -2.31 -20.55
C SER A 145 -21.57 -1.00 -20.80
N ALA A 146 -22.53 -0.71 -19.93
CA ALA A 146 -23.35 0.49 -20.01
C ALA A 146 -23.71 0.99 -18.61
N ILE A 147 -24.08 2.26 -18.50
CA ILE A 147 -24.57 2.89 -17.29
C ILE A 147 -25.94 3.48 -17.61
N SER A 148 -26.97 3.10 -16.85
CA SER A 148 -28.33 3.61 -17.09
C SER A 148 -28.42 5.11 -16.82
N SER A 149 -29.25 5.83 -17.58
CA SER A 149 -29.45 7.29 -17.43
C SER A 149 -28.15 8.10 -17.36
N PHE A 150 -27.12 7.68 -18.09
CA PHE A 150 -25.80 8.31 -18.05
C PHE A 150 -25.20 8.42 -19.46
N PRO A 151 -24.70 9.60 -19.87
CA PRO A 151 -24.12 9.80 -21.20
C PRO A 151 -22.87 8.94 -21.45
N SER A 152 -22.85 8.21 -22.55
CA SER A 152 -21.71 7.35 -22.92
C SER A 152 -20.39 8.10 -23.13
N GLY A 153 -20.46 9.38 -23.51
CA GLY A 153 -19.29 10.26 -23.63
C GLY A 153 -18.56 10.50 -22.30
N LEU A 154 -19.23 10.29 -21.16
CA LEU A 154 -18.68 10.47 -19.82
C LEU A 154 -18.21 9.15 -19.18
N TYR A 155 -18.43 7.99 -19.84
CA TYR A 155 -17.94 6.71 -19.33
C TYR A 155 -16.42 6.69 -19.04
N PRO A 156 -15.55 7.33 -19.84
CA PRO A 156 -14.12 7.38 -19.53
C PRO A 156 -13.81 8.03 -18.18
N LEU A 157 -14.57 9.04 -17.74
CA LEU A 157 -14.38 9.68 -16.43
C LEU A 157 -14.66 8.70 -15.29
N VAL A 158 -15.75 7.94 -15.38
CA VAL A 158 -16.10 6.91 -14.39
C VAL A 158 -15.01 5.84 -14.32
N VAL A 159 -14.50 5.39 -15.47
CA VAL A 159 -13.41 4.41 -15.54
C VAL A 159 -12.11 4.97 -14.95
N LEU A 160 -11.77 6.23 -15.22
CA LEU A 160 -10.58 6.88 -14.66
C LEU A 160 -10.66 6.97 -13.13
N TYR A 161 -11.80 7.44 -12.60
CA TYR A 161 -12.04 7.48 -11.16
C TYR A 161 -11.91 6.10 -10.52
N ALA A 162 -12.57 5.08 -11.08
CA ALA A 162 -12.51 3.73 -10.56
C ALA A 162 -11.09 3.15 -10.60
N SER A 163 -10.32 3.48 -11.65
CA SER A 163 -8.91 3.06 -11.76
C SER A 163 -8.02 3.69 -10.69
N VAL A 164 -8.26 4.96 -10.36
CA VAL A 164 -7.57 5.64 -9.25
C VAL A 164 -7.88 4.94 -7.93
N GLN A 165 -9.16 4.71 -7.62
CA GLN A 165 -9.57 4.04 -6.38
C GLN A 165 -8.96 2.65 -6.22
N VAL A 166 -8.99 1.83 -7.28
CA VAL A 166 -8.37 0.49 -7.27
C VAL A 166 -6.86 0.56 -7.04
N LEU A 167 -6.16 1.57 -7.60
CA LEU A 167 -4.74 1.75 -7.35
C LEU A 167 -4.45 2.21 -5.92
N MET A 168 -5.30 3.08 -5.35
CA MET A 168 -5.15 3.55 -3.98
C MET A 168 -5.33 2.40 -2.97
N GLU A 169 -6.31 1.53 -3.20
CA GLU A 169 -6.47 0.29 -2.43
C GLU A 169 -5.22 -0.59 -2.50
N LYS A 170 -4.65 -0.78 -3.71
CA LYS A 170 -3.38 -1.51 -3.88
C LYS A 170 -2.22 -0.89 -3.11
N VAL A 171 -2.16 0.43 -3.01
CA VAL A 171 -1.14 1.14 -2.23
C VAL A 171 -1.37 0.96 -0.74
N ALA A 172 -2.63 1.03 -0.28
CA ALA A 172 -3.00 0.83 1.12
C ALA A 172 -2.67 -0.60 1.61
N GLU A 173 -2.78 -1.60 0.74
CA GLU A 173 -2.37 -2.98 1.02
C GLU A 173 -0.86 -3.21 0.89
N PHE A 174 -0.12 -2.28 0.25
CA PHE A 174 1.29 -2.45 -0.01
C PHE A 174 2.13 -2.24 1.24
N THR A 175 2.98 -3.22 1.56
CA THR A 175 3.89 -3.15 2.71
C THR A 175 5.34 -3.27 2.25
N LEU A 176 6.15 -2.26 2.56
CA LEU A 176 7.59 -2.30 2.34
C LEU A 176 8.24 -3.10 3.46
N GLU A 177 8.89 -4.21 3.12
CA GLU A 177 9.63 -5.00 4.09
C GLU A 177 10.93 -4.28 4.46
N THR A 178 10.98 -3.75 5.68
CA THR A 178 12.15 -3.04 6.18
C THR A 178 13.04 -3.91 7.06
N ASP A 179 12.52 -5.02 7.58
CA ASP A 179 13.28 -5.88 8.50
C ASP A 179 14.09 -6.95 7.77
N ILE A 180 15.26 -7.27 8.31
CA ILE A 180 16.11 -8.38 7.87
C ILE A 180 16.25 -9.33 9.05
N ASP A 181 15.54 -10.45 9.00
CA ASP A 181 15.65 -11.47 10.06
C ASP A 181 16.88 -12.36 9.84
N LEU A 182 17.86 -12.20 10.71
CA LEU A 182 19.09 -13.00 10.78
C LEU A 182 19.12 -13.93 12.00
N SER A 183 18.09 -13.90 12.85
CA SER A 183 18.09 -14.58 14.16
C SER A 183 18.29 -16.09 14.04
N ALA A 184 17.63 -16.72 13.08
CA ALA A 184 17.77 -18.14 12.80
C ALA A 184 19.20 -18.51 12.40
N ILE A 185 19.85 -17.67 11.58
CA ILE A 185 21.22 -17.89 11.10
C ILE A 185 22.20 -17.84 12.28
N TYR A 186 22.16 -16.78 13.09
CA TYR A 186 23.03 -16.64 14.25
C TYR A 186 22.77 -17.70 15.34
N SER A 187 21.51 -18.09 15.55
CA SER A 187 21.17 -19.14 16.53
C SER A 187 21.70 -20.53 16.15
N SER A 188 22.00 -20.75 14.87
CA SER A 188 22.58 -22.00 14.36
C SER A 188 24.11 -22.07 14.49
N ALA A 189 24.76 -20.96 14.83
CA ALA A 189 26.22 -20.88 14.90
C ALA A 189 26.77 -21.69 16.07
N LEU A 190 27.87 -22.39 15.84
CA LEU A 190 28.61 -23.06 16.90
C LEU A 190 29.18 -22.03 17.89
N GLY A 191 29.23 -22.39 19.18
CA GLY A 191 29.89 -21.57 20.19
C GLY A 191 31.41 -21.57 20.03
N VAL A 192 32.06 -20.47 20.46
CA VAL A 192 33.52 -20.34 20.47
C VAL A 192 34.14 -21.51 21.26
N PRO A 193 35.08 -22.29 20.68
CA PRO A 193 35.73 -23.38 21.39
C PRO A 193 36.51 -22.87 22.60
N THR A 194 36.26 -23.47 23.78
CA THR A 194 37.03 -23.18 24.99
C THR A 194 38.49 -23.56 24.79
N ALA A 195 39.40 -22.62 25.04
CA ALA A 195 40.83 -22.89 25.03
C ALA A 195 41.19 -23.99 26.04
N PRO A 196 42.16 -24.86 25.76
CA PRO A 196 42.62 -25.84 26.73
C PRO A 196 43.30 -25.11 27.89
N ASP A 197 43.09 -25.60 29.11
CA ASP A 197 43.80 -25.10 30.28
C ASP A 197 45.10 -25.89 30.45
N PHE A 198 46.23 -25.30 30.04
CA PHE A 198 47.54 -25.94 30.11
C PHE A 198 48.28 -25.59 31.42
N THR A 199 47.60 -25.76 32.57
CA THR A 199 48.22 -25.64 33.89
C THR A 199 48.90 -26.96 34.27
N ASP A 200 50.22 -27.06 34.10
CA ASP A 200 51.17 -27.89 34.87
C ASP A 200 52.20 -28.69 34.05
N PRO A 201 53.41 -28.15 33.81
CA PRO A 201 54.62 -28.95 33.87
C PRO A 201 55.16 -28.97 35.32
N SER A 202 55.67 -30.14 35.72
CA SER A 202 56.37 -30.41 36.99
C SER A 202 57.14 -29.18 37.56
N PRO A 203 57.22 -28.98 38.89
CA PRO A 203 58.00 -27.89 39.51
C PRO A 203 59.45 -27.77 38.99
N SER A 204 60.04 -28.84 38.47
CA SER A 204 61.37 -28.84 37.85
C SER A 204 61.47 -28.16 36.48
N LEU A 205 60.34 -27.77 35.87
CA LEU A 205 60.21 -27.10 34.57
C LEU A 205 59.40 -25.81 34.64
N GLN A 206 58.88 -25.44 35.82
CA GLN A 206 58.09 -24.22 36.02
C GLN A 206 58.87 -22.94 35.64
N ASP A 207 60.21 -22.98 35.74
CA ASP A 207 61.09 -21.89 35.30
C ASP A 207 61.41 -21.92 33.79
N ALA A 208 61.06 -23.00 33.06
CA ALA A 208 61.44 -23.22 31.65
C ALA A 208 60.28 -23.15 30.65
N THR A 209 59.04 -23.27 31.09
CA THR A 209 57.84 -23.23 30.24
C THR A 209 56.89 -22.16 30.74
N SER A 210 56.56 -21.21 29.88
CA SER A 210 55.48 -20.24 30.14
C SER A 210 54.14 -20.97 30.10
N THR A 211 53.21 -20.64 30.99
CA THR A 211 51.84 -21.17 30.94
C THR A 211 51.25 -20.88 29.56
N VAL A 212 50.93 -21.92 28.79
CA VAL A 212 50.28 -21.75 27.48
C VAL A 212 48.82 -21.42 27.77
N THR A 213 48.40 -20.17 27.63
CA THR A 213 46.99 -19.80 27.66
C THR A 213 46.74 -18.78 26.56
N LYS A 214 46.62 -19.28 25.33
CA LYS A 214 46.20 -18.44 24.20
C LYS A 214 44.77 -18.78 23.84
N THR A 215 43.85 -17.94 24.31
CA THR A 215 42.43 -17.95 23.91
C THR A 215 42.29 -17.25 22.56
N LEU A 216 41.45 -17.79 21.65
CA LEU A 216 41.09 -17.11 20.39
C LEU A 216 40.68 -15.66 20.67
N SER A 217 41.12 -14.74 19.81
CA SER A 217 40.64 -13.36 19.86
C SER A 217 39.11 -13.33 19.78
N THR A 218 38.50 -12.86 20.87
CA THR A 218 37.12 -12.40 21.12
C THR A 218 36.15 -12.32 19.93
N GLY A 219 34.87 -12.63 20.20
CA GLY A 219 33.66 -12.16 19.49
C GLY A 219 33.59 -12.48 17.99
N THR A 220 32.62 -13.28 17.57
CA THR A 220 32.28 -13.37 16.15
C THR A 220 31.74 -12.03 15.64
N PRO A 221 32.07 -11.59 14.41
CA PRO A 221 31.47 -10.40 13.80
C PRO A 221 29.94 -10.45 13.83
N ASP A 222 29.29 -9.30 13.93
CA ASP A 222 27.83 -9.22 13.91
C ASP A 222 27.39 -8.17 12.88
N TYR A 223 26.31 -8.43 12.17
CA TYR A 223 25.76 -7.47 11.23
C TYR A 223 24.82 -6.53 11.97
N SER A 224 25.16 -5.23 12.01
CA SER A 224 24.27 -4.21 12.59
C SER A 224 23.26 -3.75 11.54
N LYS A 225 21.97 -4.01 11.77
CA LYS A 225 20.95 -3.53 10.84
C LYS A 225 20.73 -2.01 11.01
N PRO A 226 20.63 -1.24 9.92
CA PRO A 226 20.17 0.14 9.98
C PRO A 226 18.70 0.17 10.42
N LEU A 227 18.32 1.15 11.24
CA LEU A 227 16.92 1.39 11.62
C LEU A 227 16.32 2.43 10.67
N SER A 228 15.17 2.13 10.06
CA SER A 228 14.42 3.10 9.25
C SER A 228 12.92 2.88 9.34
N SER A 229 12.17 3.99 9.35
CA SER A 229 10.72 4.03 9.27
C SER A 229 10.32 4.97 8.13
N PHE A 230 9.52 4.48 7.19
CA PHE A 230 9.03 5.29 6.07
C PHE A 230 7.63 5.82 6.41
N ASP A 231 7.43 7.13 6.31
CA ASP A 231 6.12 7.76 6.50
C ASP A 231 5.33 7.74 5.18
N THR A 232 4.52 6.71 5.01
CA THR A 232 3.62 6.56 3.86
C THR A 232 2.22 7.16 4.10
N ALA A 233 1.89 7.50 5.35
CA ALA A 233 0.55 7.95 5.76
C ALA A 233 0.24 9.38 5.29
N GLN A 234 1.24 10.27 5.20
CA GLN A 234 1.03 11.62 4.65
C GLN A 234 0.59 11.62 3.19
N PHE A 235 0.90 10.56 2.44
CA PHE A 235 0.55 10.45 1.04
C PHE A 235 -0.96 10.22 0.83
N GLU A 236 -1.59 9.42 1.70
CA GLU A 236 -3.04 9.21 1.69
C GLU A 236 -3.79 10.54 1.89
N THR A 237 -3.29 11.41 2.77
CA THR A 237 -3.92 12.72 3.03
C THR A 237 -3.88 13.63 1.80
N PHE A 238 -2.73 13.73 1.13
CA PHE A 238 -2.59 14.60 -0.05
C PHE A 238 -3.38 14.11 -1.26
N LEU A 239 -3.52 12.79 -1.42
CA LEU A 239 -4.26 12.21 -2.54
C LEU A 239 -5.77 12.11 -2.31
N GLU A 240 -6.22 11.77 -1.10
CA GLU A 240 -7.66 11.55 -0.81
C GLU A 240 -8.36 12.80 -0.33
N THR A 241 -7.71 13.60 0.51
CA THR A 241 -8.37 14.72 1.19
C THR A 241 -8.13 16.03 0.46
N GLU A 242 -6.90 16.25 0.01
CA GLU A 242 -6.50 17.52 -0.61
C GLU A 242 -6.57 17.48 -2.15
N GLU A 243 -6.66 16.29 -2.76
CA GLU A 243 -6.64 16.06 -4.21
C GLU A 243 -5.55 16.89 -4.92
N ASP A 244 -4.37 17.04 -4.29
CA ASP A 244 -3.27 17.87 -4.80
C ASP A 244 -2.18 16.98 -5.43
N PRO A 245 -2.19 16.79 -6.77
CA PRO A 245 -1.21 15.96 -7.45
C PRO A 245 0.20 16.56 -7.43
N GLU A 246 0.36 17.87 -7.25
CA GLU A 246 1.69 18.51 -7.17
C GLU A 246 2.34 18.22 -5.82
N LEU A 247 1.58 18.33 -4.73
CA LEU A 247 2.07 18.02 -3.39
C LEU A 247 2.35 16.51 -3.22
N ALA A 248 1.52 15.65 -3.81
CA ALA A 248 1.79 14.22 -3.89
C ALA A 248 3.10 13.92 -4.63
N GLN A 249 3.40 14.62 -5.73
CA GLN A 249 4.66 14.45 -6.46
C GLN A 249 5.88 14.85 -5.62
N VAL A 250 5.77 15.91 -4.80
CA VAL A 250 6.85 16.32 -3.88
C VAL A 250 7.09 15.25 -2.81
N GLN A 251 6.03 14.71 -2.21
CA GLN A 251 6.15 13.65 -1.20
C GLN A 251 6.74 12.37 -1.80
N LEU A 252 6.39 12.02 -3.04
CA LEU A 252 7.01 10.89 -3.75
C LEU A 252 8.51 11.10 -3.95
N GLY A 253 8.93 12.33 -4.30
CA GLY A 253 10.34 12.68 -4.42
C GLY A 253 11.11 12.52 -3.11
N ARG A 254 10.51 12.92 -1.99
CA ARG A 254 11.08 12.71 -0.65
C ARG A 254 11.20 11.23 -0.32
N LEU A 255 10.14 10.45 -0.54
CA LEU A 255 10.15 9.02 -0.26
C LEU A 255 11.21 8.28 -1.08
N ASN A 256 11.33 8.58 -2.38
CA ASN A 256 12.37 8.01 -3.25
C ASN A 256 13.79 8.26 -2.71
N LYS A 257 14.02 9.42 -2.09
CA LYS A 257 15.29 9.76 -1.45
C LYS A 257 15.52 8.89 -0.21
N GLU A 258 14.54 8.80 0.69
CA GLU A 258 14.62 8.00 1.92
C GLU A 258 14.85 6.50 1.59
N LEU A 259 14.15 5.96 0.59
CA LEU A 259 14.34 4.57 0.11
C LEU A 259 15.76 4.35 -0.43
N GLY A 260 16.29 5.32 -1.18
CA GLY A 260 17.66 5.26 -1.72
C GLY A 260 18.75 5.34 -0.65
N GLU A 261 18.57 6.19 0.37
CA GLU A 261 19.48 6.29 1.53
C GLU A 261 19.50 4.98 2.32
N TYR A 262 18.33 4.38 2.60
CA TYR A 262 18.26 3.11 3.31
C TYR A 262 18.96 1.96 2.56
N GLN A 263 18.80 1.89 1.24
CA GLN A 263 19.52 0.91 0.42
C GLN A 263 21.04 1.10 0.51
N ALA A 264 21.53 2.35 0.54
CA ALA A 264 22.95 2.63 0.69
C ALA A 264 23.48 2.20 2.07
N ASP A 265 22.72 2.44 3.13
CA ASP A 265 23.09 2.05 4.48
C ASP A 265 23.21 0.52 4.64
N ILE A 266 22.27 -0.24 4.08
CA ILE A 266 22.36 -1.72 4.05
C ILE A 266 23.64 -2.19 3.36
N GLN A 267 24.01 -1.55 2.25
CA GLN A 267 25.24 -1.90 1.53
C GLN A 267 26.49 -1.54 2.34
N ASN A 268 26.46 -0.43 3.08
CA ASN A 268 27.56 0.01 3.94
C ASN A 268 27.75 -0.96 5.12
N GLU A 269 26.69 -1.36 5.81
CA GLU A 269 26.74 -2.33 6.91
C GLU A 269 27.23 -3.69 6.42
N LEU A 270 26.83 -4.12 5.22
CA LEU A 270 27.34 -5.36 4.62
C LEU A 270 28.84 -5.28 4.34
N ASN A 271 29.33 -4.12 3.91
CA ASN A 271 30.76 -3.90 3.68
C ASN A 271 31.55 -3.92 4.99
N GLU A 272 31.03 -3.34 6.07
CA GLU A 272 31.69 -3.38 7.38
C GLU A 272 31.70 -4.81 7.95
N PHE A 273 30.59 -5.54 7.86
CA PHE A 273 30.54 -6.96 8.24
C PHE A 273 31.59 -7.79 7.49
N ASN A 274 31.74 -7.60 6.17
CA ASN A 274 32.74 -8.30 5.37
C ASN A 274 34.18 -7.97 5.81
N LYS A 275 34.44 -6.71 6.17
CA LYS A 275 35.74 -6.25 6.68
C LYS A 275 36.04 -6.83 8.05
N GLU A 276 35.08 -6.82 8.97
CA GLU A 276 35.21 -7.46 10.28
C GLU A 276 35.44 -8.97 10.15
N ASN A 277 34.74 -9.64 9.23
CA ASN A 277 34.93 -11.06 8.96
C ASN A 277 36.34 -11.38 8.43
N ALA A 278 36.90 -10.52 7.56
CA ALA A 278 38.26 -10.67 7.08
C ALA A 278 39.29 -10.48 8.21
N ILE A 279 39.10 -9.47 9.06
CA ILE A 279 39.94 -9.22 10.24
C ILE A 279 39.88 -10.40 11.21
N TRP A 280 38.67 -10.88 11.51
CA TRP A 280 38.44 -12.02 12.39
C TRP A 280 39.14 -13.28 11.86
N THR A 281 38.99 -13.58 10.57
CA THR A 281 39.63 -14.74 9.94
C THR A 281 41.16 -14.68 10.04
N ALA A 282 41.74 -13.49 9.83
CA ALA A 282 43.18 -13.28 9.97
C ALA A 282 43.65 -13.44 11.43
N ASN A 283 42.88 -12.95 12.40
CA ASN A 283 43.20 -13.11 13.83
C ASN A 283 43.15 -14.58 14.26
N VAL A 284 42.13 -15.33 13.84
CA VAL A 284 42.04 -16.78 14.12
C VAL A 284 43.26 -17.54 13.56
N GLN A 285 43.67 -17.23 12.33
CA GLN A 285 44.86 -17.83 11.71
C GLN A 285 46.14 -17.49 12.48
N ARG A 286 46.30 -16.21 12.88
CA ARG A 286 47.44 -15.77 13.69
C ARG A 286 47.47 -16.50 15.03
N ASP A 287 46.36 -16.51 15.77
CA ASP A 287 46.29 -17.10 17.09
C ASP A 287 46.57 -18.62 17.05
N MET A 288 46.11 -19.30 16.00
CA MET A 288 46.43 -20.70 15.76
C MET A 288 47.91 -20.95 15.42
N ALA A 289 48.53 -20.09 14.61
CA ALA A 289 49.96 -20.20 14.29
C ALA A 289 50.83 -19.98 15.54
N GLU A 290 50.47 -18.99 16.37
CA GLU A 290 51.16 -18.71 17.63
C GLU A 290 51.00 -19.85 18.64
N LEU A 291 49.79 -20.42 18.78
CA LEU A 291 49.55 -21.57 19.64
C LEU A 291 50.37 -22.79 19.19
N GLN A 292 50.40 -23.09 17.89
CA GLN A 292 51.20 -24.19 17.36
C GLN A 292 52.70 -23.99 17.61
N GLY A 293 53.20 -22.76 17.45
CA GLY A 293 54.60 -22.44 17.72
C GLY A 293 54.98 -22.60 19.20
N GLN A 294 54.12 -22.14 20.12
CA GLN A 294 54.34 -22.30 21.56
C GLN A 294 54.32 -23.78 21.97
N VAL A 295 53.31 -24.53 21.52
CA VAL A 295 53.19 -25.97 21.81
C VAL A 295 54.40 -26.74 21.29
N GLN A 296 54.89 -26.46 20.07
CA GLN A 296 56.08 -27.12 19.53
C GLN A 296 57.33 -26.83 20.37
N ALA A 297 57.53 -25.58 20.80
CA ALA A 297 58.66 -25.19 21.64
C ALA A 297 58.63 -25.89 23.01
N ASP A 298 57.45 -25.98 23.64
CA ASP A 298 57.31 -26.59 24.96
C ASP A 298 57.37 -28.12 24.90
N VAL A 299 56.80 -28.75 23.86
CA VAL A 299 56.98 -30.19 23.61
C VAL A 299 58.46 -30.53 23.43
N ALA A 300 59.22 -29.72 22.67
CA ALA A 300 60.66 -29.94 22.48
C ALA A 300 61.44 -29.86 23.81
N LYS A 301 61.12 -28.89 24.67
CA LYS A 301 61.73 -28.78 26.02
C LYS A 301 61.37 -29.97 26.91
N MET A 302 60.11 -30.40 26.90
CA MET A 302 59.66 -31.54 27.71
C MET A 302 60.27 -32.86 27.25
N GLN A 303 60.43 -33.07 25.94
CA GLN A 303 61.09 -34.26 25.39
C GLN A 303 62.59 -34.33 25.72
N ALA A 304 63.25 -33.19 25.91
CA ALA A 304 64.65 -33.14 26.35
C ALA A 304 64.84 -33.54 27.83
N SER A 305 63.75 -33.62 28.62
CA SER A 305 63.79 -34.09 30.00
C SER A 305 64.02 -35.60 30.07
N THR A 306 64.77 -36.05 31.08
CA THR A 306 64.95 -37.48 31.40
C THR A 306 63.84 -38.03 32.30
N ASN A 307 62.91 -37.19 32.77
CA ASN A 307 61.79 -37.59 33.61
C ASN A 307 60.66 -38.18 32.74
N VAL A 308 60.30 -39.44 32.99
CA VAL A 308 59.28 -40.18 32.22
C VAL A 308 57.89 -39.52 32.30
N ASP A 309 57.53 -38.97 33.47
CA ASP A 309 56.24 -38.27 33.64
C ASP A 309 56.18 -37.00 32.80
N THR A 310 57.31 -36.31 32.63
CA THR A 310 57.41 -35.13 31.75
C THR A 310 57.22 -35.51 30.28
N GLN A 311 57.81 -36.62 29.85
CA GLN A 311 57.65 -37.11 28.49
C GLN A 311 56.20 -37.57 28.21
N ALA A 312 55.54 -38.20 29.19
CA ALA A 312 54.13 -38.56 29.09
C ALA A 312 53.23 -37.32 28.98
N LYS A 313 53.49 -36.27 29.78
CA LYS A 313 52.79 -34.98 29.69
C LYS A 313 52.99 -34.29 28.34
N ALA A 314 54.16 -34.43 27.71
CA ALA A 314 54.39 -33.88 26.36
C ALA A 314 53.45 -34.49 25.32
N GLN A 315 53.16 -35.80 25.42
CA GLN A 315 52.20 -36.47 24.54
C GLN A 315 50.76 -35.99 24.78
N VAL A 316 50.40 -35.73 26.04
CA VAL A 316 49.08 -35.17 26.40
C VAL A 316 48.93 -33.76 25.82
N LEU A 317 49.92 -32.88 26.02
CA LEU A 317 49.90 -31.52 25.45
C LEU A 317 49.76 -31.55 23.92
N GLN A 318 50.50 -32.45 23.26
CA GLN A 318 50.43 -32.60 21.82
C GLN A 318 49.05 -33.07 21.36
N LYS A 319 48.41 -33.99 22.09
CA LYS A 319 47.07 -34.48 21.79
C LYS A 319 46.00 -33.40 22.01
N GLU A 320 46.01 -32.72 23.16
CA GLU A 320 45.05 -31.67 23.48
C GLU A 320 45.14 -30.48 22.51
N SER A 321 46.37 -30.13 22.10
CA SER A 321 46.59 -29.11 21.07
C SER A 321 46.02 -29.53 19.71
N GLN A 322 46.17 -30.79 19.30
CA GLN A 322 45.58 -31.30 18.06
C GLN A 322 44.04 -31.30 18.10
N GLU A 323 43.45 -31.75 19.21
CA GLU A 323 42.00 -31.74 19.40
C GLU A 323 41.44 -30.31 19.39
N TYR A 324 42.13 -29.38 20.05
CA TYR A 324 41.74 -27.97 20.03
C TYR A 324 41.84 -27.40 18.61
N ALA A 325 42.94 -27.65 17.89
CA ALA A 325 43.10 -27.20 16.50
C ALA A 325 41.97 -27.71 15.58
N GLN A 326 41.53 -28.97 15.77
CA GLN A 326 40.38 -29.51 15.04
C GLN A 326 39.07 -28.80 15.39
N LYS A 327 38.82 -28.54 16.68
CA LYS A 327 37.63 -27.78 17.12
C LYS A 327 37.61 -26.37 16.55
N VAL A 328 38.76 -25.70 16.52
CA VAL A 328 38.90 -24.37 15.91
C VAL A 328 38.66 -24.42 14.40
N ALA A 329 39.20 -25.42 13.70
CA ALA A 329 38.96 -25.58 12.26
C ALA A 329 37.47 -25.80 11.94
N ILE A 330 36.76 -26.60 12.74
CA ILE A 330 35.31 -26.82 12.60
C ILE A 330 34.54 -25.52 12.87
N PHE A 331 34.84 -24.84 13.97
CA PHE A 331 34.21 -23.57 14.31
C PHE A 331 34.47 -22.50 13.23
N GLN A 332 35.69 -22.44 12.67
CA GLN A 332 36.02 -21.54 11.58
C GLN A 332 35.22 -21.86 10.31
N ALA A 333 35.08 -23.16 9.97
CA ALA A 333 34.29 -23.57 8.82
C ALA A 333 32.80 -23.24 9.00
N ASP A 334 32.25 -23.46 10.20
CA ASP A 334 30.87 -23.11 10.53
C ASP A 334 30.64 -21.59 10.48
N TRP A 335 31.59 -20.79 11.00
CA TRP A 335 31.51 -19.34 10.91
C TRP A 335 31.54 -18.85 9.46
N GLN A 336 32.39 -19.42 8.61
CA GLN A 336 32.42 -19.07 7.18
C GLN A 336 31.09 -19.39 6.49
N ARG A 337 30.43 -20.49 6.88
CA ARG A 337 29.06 -20.81 6.44
C ARG A 337 28.08 -19.73 6.91
N VAL A 338 28.07 -19.38 8.20
CA VAL A 338 27.20 -18.34 8.78
C VAL A 338 27.40 -17.00 8.07
N ALA A 339 28.64 -16.56 7.88
CA ALA A 339 28.95 -15.31 7.18
C ALA A 339 28.49 -15.31 5.72
N ALA A 340 28.62 -16.45 5.02
CA ALA A 340 28.11 -16.61 3.66
C ALA A 340 26.56 -16.56 3.62
N GLU A 341 25.89 -17.19 4.58
CA GLU A 341 24.43 -17.17 4.70
C GLU A 341 23.89 -15.76 5.01
N VAL A 342 24.55 -15.01 5.89
CA VAL A 342 24.23 -13.58 6.15
C VAL A 342 24.32 -12.77 4.86
N GLY A 343 25.43 -12.89 4.11
CA GLY A 343 25.60 -12.21 2.83
C GLY A 343 24.52 -12.58 1.80
N ALA A 344 24.19 -13.87 1.70
CA ALA A 344 23.13 -14.36 0.80
C ALA A 344 21.74 -13.80 1.19
N LYS A 345 21.42 -13.77 2.49
CA LYS A 345 20.14 -13.26 2.99
C LYS A 345 19.98 -11.77 2.73
N ILE A 346 21.06 -10.99 2.92
CA ILE A 346 21.07 -9.55 2.62
C ILE A 346 20.89 -9.30 1.12
N GLN A 347 21.50 -10.13 0.25
CA GLN A 347 21.31 -10.01 -1.21
C GLN A 347 19.88 -10.34 -1.66
N GLU A 348 19.29 -11.40 -1.10
CA GLU A 348 17.89 -11.77 -1.33
C GLU A 348 16.97 -10.61 -0.93
N TRP A 349 17.13 -10.11 0.29
CA TRP A 349 16.38 -8.97 0.80
C TRP A 349 16.56 -7.73 -0.07
N THR A 350 17.80 -7.39 -0.46
CA THR A 350 18.09 -6.24 -1.32
C THR A 350 17.36 -6.32 -2.66
N THR A 351 17.33 -7.52 -3.26
CA THR A 351 16.63 -7.75 -4.53
C THR A 351 15.12 -7.59 -4.37
N LYS A 352 14.56 -8.13 -3.29
CA LYS A 352 13.13 -7.99 -2.96
C LYS A 352 12.78 -6.52 -2.70
N TYR A 353 13.52 -5.85 -1.84
CA TYR A 353 13.33 -4.45 -1.50
C TYR A 353 13.39 -3.53 -2.74
N GLN A 354 14.35 -3.75 -3.65
CA GLN A 354 14.42 -3.00 -4.91
C GLN A 354 13.18 -3.20 -5.78
N LYS A 355 12.66 -4.42 -5.86
CA LYS A 355 11.44 -4.72 -6.62
C LYS A 355 10.23 -4.05 -5.96
N ASP A 356 10.09 -4.19 -4.65
CA ASP A 356 8.95 -3.66 -3.90
C ASP A 356 8.95 -2.11 -3.95
N SER A 357 10.12 -1.49 -3.78
CA SER A 357 10.31 -0.05 -3.93
C SER A 357 9.92 0.47 -5.33
N GLN A 358 10.33 -0.24 -6.39
CA GLN A 358 9.93 0.10 -7.76
C GLN A 358 8.43 -0.04 -7.99
N GLN A 359 7.81 -1.12 -7.47
CA GLN A 359 6.37 -1.34 -7.59
C GLN A 359 5.57 -0.26 -6.87
N TYR A 360 5.97 0.09 -5.65
CA TYR A 360 5.36 1.17 -4.89
C TYR A 360 5.45 2.49 -5.67
N THR A 361 6.64 2.87 -6.12
CA THR A 361 6.86 4.09 -6.90
C THR A 361 5.98 4.12 -8.16
N TRP A 362 5.90 2.99 -8.89
CA TRP A 362 5.07 2.88 -10.08
C TRP A 362 3.57 3.07 -9.78
N LEU A 363 3.05 2.47 -8.71
CA LEU A 363 1.65 2.65 -8.30
C LEU A 363 1.35 4.13 -8.03
N MET A 364 2.24 4.80 -7.31
CA MET A 364 2.07 6.21 -6.93
C MET A 364 2.11 7.14 -8.14
N GLU A 365 3.10 6.98 -9.02
CA GLU A 365 3.18 7.74 -10.27
C GLU A 365 1.94 7.52 -11.13
N ARG A 366 1.41 6.29 -11.14
CA ARG A 366 0.22 5.95 -11.90
C ARG A 366 -1.02 6.63 -11.34
N ILE A 367 -1.20 6.68 -10.02
CA ILE A 367 -2.32 7.40 -9.37
C ILE A 367 -2.27 8.87 -9.75
N ILE A 368 -1.12 9.54 -9.54
CA ILE A 368 -0.93 10.97 -9.84
C ILE A 368 -1.28 11.25 -11.31
N HIS A 369 -0.75 10.44 -12.24
CA HIS A 369 -1.00 10.63 -13.66
C HIS A 369 -2.48 10.46 -14.03
N LEU A 370 -3.19 9.48 -13.44
CA LEU A 370 -4.61 9.25 -13.73
C LEU A 370 -5.50 10.32 -13.12
N GLN A 371 -5.19 10.82 -11.91
CA GLN A 371 -5.89 11.96 -11.31
C GLN A 371 -5.72 13.23 -12.16
N GLN A 372 -4.50 13.56 -12.59
CA GLN A 372 -4.27 14.69 -13.50
C GLN A 372 -5.07 14.56 -14.80
N ARG A 373 -5.14 13.34 -15.36
CA ARG A 373 -5.97 13.08 -16.53
C ARG A 373 -7.44 13.26 -16.22
N TYR A 374 -7.92 12.73 -15.10
CA TYR A 374 -9.31 12.87 -14.65
C TYR A 374 -9.73 14.35 -14.57
N GLU A 375 -8.92 15.18 -13.93
CA GLU A 375 -9.18 16.63 -13.83
C GLU A 375 -9.17 17.33 -15.19
N ARG A 376 -8.20 16.98 -16.05
CA ARG A 376 -8.12 17.56 -17.39
C ARG A 376 -9.35 17.26 -18.25
N GLU A 377 -9.95 16.09 -18.10
CA GLU A 377 -11.13 15.68 -18.87
C GLU A 377 -12.40 16.43 -18.42
N PHE A 378 -12.41 17.06 -17.23
CA PHE A 378 -13.49 17.96 -16.80
C PHE A 378 -13.37 19.39 -17.33
N GLN A 379 -12.17 19.86 -17.66
CA GLN A 379 -11.92 21.24 -18.12
C GLN A 379 -12.86 21.74 -19.22
N PRO A 380 -13.21 20.94 -20.26
CA PRO A 380 -14.13 21.39 -21.32
C PRO A 380 -15.56 21.69 -20.84
N TYR A 381 -15.96 21.18 -19.68
CA TYR A 381 -17.28 21.39 -19.11
C TYR A 381 -17.33 22.61 -18.19
N ALA A 382 -16.20 22.98 -17.58
CA ALA A 382 -16.10 24.18 -16.75
C ALA A 382 -16.26 25.48 -17.56
N ASN A 383 -15.71 25.53 -18.79
CA ASN A 383 -15.70 26.75 -19.60
C ASN A 383 -17.01 27.03 -20.35
N LYS A 384 -17.94 26.07 -20.43
CA LYS A 384 -19.23 26.27 -21.11
C LYS A 384 -20.23 27.09 -20.30
N GLY A 385 -20.03 27.21 -18.99
CA GLY A 385 -20.82 28.09 -18.13
C GLY A 385 -20.55 29.59 -18.36
N GLU A 386 -19.38 29.97 -18.90
CA GLU A 386 -19.00 31.37 -19.14
C GLU A 386 -19.42 31.89 -20.53
N GLU A 387 -19.56 31.03 -21.55
CA GLU A 387 -20.04 31.46 -22.88
C GLU A 387 -21.56 31.66 -22.93
N ALA A 388 -22.28 31.33 -21.85
CA ALA A 388 -23.74 31.45 -21.73
C ALA A 388 -24.21 32.56 -20.75
N ALA A 389 -23.30 33.37 -20.21
CA ALA A 389 -23.58 34.57 -19.42
C ALA A 389 -23.29 35.84 -20.24
#